data_AF-A0A383ETP8-F1
#
_entry.id   AF-A0A383ETP8-F1
#
_cell.length_a   1.000
_cell.length_b   1.000
_cell.length_c   1.000
_cell.angle_alpha   90.00
_cell.angle_beta   90.00
_cell.angle_gamma   90.00
#
_symmetry.space_group_name_H-M   'P 1'
#
loop_
_entity.id
_entity.type
_entity.pdbx_description
1 polymer ?
#
loop_
_entity_poly.entity_id
_entity_poly.type
_entity_poly.pdbx_seq_one_letter_code
_entity_poly.pdbx_strand_id
1 'polypeptide(L)'
;MNNTHVGNYSTVTFVRCGWVFSPADLTFNFSITYRSPTLTGNHYSEYQLFLYQTISEHRGKGITFDAIAEWLNKEGYLTLRGKKFKSGHVHSIIKKKRIKDAKLEKEYSEVWSDFRLETFDKTLINQL
;
A
#
# COMPACT_ATOMS: atom_id res chain seq x y z
N MET A 1 -17.26 40.34 -71.89
CA MET A 1 -16.33 40.42 -70.75
C MET A 1 -17.00 41.26 -69.70
N ASN A 2 -17.23 40.70 -68.50
CA ASN A 2 -17.36 41.38 -67.21
C ASN A 2 -17.67 40.30 -66.17
N ASN A 3 -16.58 39.75 -65.61
CA ASN A 3 -16.59 38.71 -64.60
C ASN A 3 -16.75 39.39 -63.24
N THR A 4 -17.95 39.41 -62.66
CA THR A 4 -18.16 39.91 -61.30
C THR A 4 -17.79 38.80 -60.32
N HIS A 5 -16.55 38.85 -59.85
CA HIS A 5 -16.01 37.98 -58.81
C HIS A 5 -16.77 38.26 -57.50
N VAL A 6 -17.78 37.46 -57.19
CA VAL A 6 -18.45 37.48 -55.88
C VAL A 6 -17.44 36.95 -54.87
N GLY A 7 -16.77 37.88 -54.18
CA GLY A 7 -15.88 37.53 -53.08
C GLY A 7 -16.71 36.96 -51.93
N ASN A 8 -16.56 35.66 -51.67
CA ASN A 8 -17.05 35.03 -50.45
C ASN A 8 -16.20 35.54 -49.28
N TYR A 9 -16.57 36.68 -48.69
CA TYR A 9 -16.03 37.06 -47.40
C TYR A 9 -16.86 36.39 -46.31
N SER A 10 -16.22 35.54 -45.50
CA SER A 10 -16.79 35.06 -44.26
C SER A 10 -16.75 36.19 -43.25
N THR A 11 -17.91 36.72 -42.87
CA THR A 11 -18.02 37.62 -41.72
C THR A 11 -17.74 36.78 -40.47
N VAL A 12 -16.51 36.81 -39.95
CA VAL A 12 -16.24 36.26 -38.62
C VAL A 12 -16.92 37.21 -37.63
N THR A 13 -18.13 36.89 -37.20
CA THR A 13 -18.71 37.53 -36.02
C THR A 13 -17.77 37.22 -34.86
N PHE A 14 -17.10 38.24 -34.35
CA PHE A 14 -16.41 38.16 -33.06
C PHE A 14 -17.49 37.94 -32.00
N VAL A 15 -17.87 36.69 -31.78
CA VAL A 15 -18.65 36.31 -30.61
C VAL A 15 -17.66 36.43 -29.48
N ARG A 16 -17.66 37.60 -28.84
CA ARG A 16 -17.06 37.77 -27.53
C ARG A 16 -17.90 36.86 -26.64
N CYS A 17 -17.50 35.59 -26.49
CA CYS A 17 -18.06 34.74 -25.46
C CYS A 17 -17.91 35.56 -24.18
N GLY A 18 -19.03 36.08 -23.68
CA GLY A 18 -19.07 36.69 -22.37
C GLY A 18 -18.73 35.55 -21.43
N TRP A 19 -17.47 35.49 -21.00
CA TRP A 19 -17.04 34.57 -19.99
C TRP A 19 -17.75 35.00 -18.70
N VAL A 20 -18.94 34.46 -18.49
CA VAL A 20 -19.61 34.54 -17.19
C VAL A 20 -18.77 33.66 -16.28
N PHE A 21 -17.85 34.29 -15.56
CA PHE A 21 -17.18 33.67 -14.43
C PHE A 21 -18.21 33.60 -13.30
N SER A 22 -19.16 32.68 -13.42
CA SER A 22 -20.04 32.34 -12.29
C SER A 22 -19.13 31.74 -11.22
N PRO A 23 -19.17 32.26 -9.98
CA PRO A 23 -18.41 31.65 -8.91
C PRO A 23 -19.00 30.26 -8.67
N ALA A 24 -18.33 29.23 -9.16
CA ALA A 24 -18.71 27.84 -8.98
C ALA A 24 -17.69 27.15 -8.08
N ASP A 25 -18.16 26.34 -7.14
CA ASP A 25 -17.30 25.40 -6.44
C ASP A 25 -17.07 24.17 -7.32
N LEU A 26 -15.81 23.75 -7.38
CA LEU A 26 -15.39 22.55 -8.07
C LEU A 26 -14.93 21.54 -7.02
N THR A 27 -15.59 20.39 -6.95
CA THR A 27 -15.20 19.30 -6.06
C THR A 27 -14.72 18.12 -6.90
N PHE A 28 -13.49 17.69 -6.66
CA PHE A 28 -12.91 16.52 -7.30
C PHE A 28 -12.86 15.37 -6.30
N ASN A 29 -13.64 14.32 -6.56
CA ASN A 29 -13.79 13.16 -5.71
C ASN A 29 -13.07 11.97 -6.36
N PHE A 30 -12.36 11.18 -5.55
CA PHE A 30 -11.77 9.90 -5.96
C PHE A 30 -11.55 9.00 -4.74
N SER A 31 -11.41 7.70 -4.99
CA SER A 31 -11.09 6.69 -3.99
C SER A 31 -9.67 6.18 -4.22
N ILE A 32 -8.84 6.13 -3.17
CA ILE A 32 -7.54 5.46 -3.19
C ILE A 32 -7.57 4.27 -2.25
N THR A 33 -7.20 3.10 -2.77
CA THR A 33 -6.94 1.92 -1.96
C THR A 33 -5.43 1.68 -1.90
N TYR A 34 -4.86 1.87 -0.71
CA TYR A 34 -3.48 1.55 -0.40
C TYR A 34 -3.40 0.34 0.54
N ARG A 35 -2.50 -0.61 0.25
CA ARG A 35 -2.24 -1.77 1.11
C ARG A 35 -0.77 -1.78 1.47
N SER A 36 -0.48 -1.70 2.77
CA SER A 36 0.87 -1.94 3.27
C SER A 36 0.88 -2.96 4.40
N PRO A 37 1.75 -3.98 4.33
CA PRO A 37 2.01 -4.89 5.45
C PRO A 37 2.55 -4.19 6.70
N THR A 38 3.17 -3.01 6.56
CA THR A 38 3.76 -2.26 7.69
C THR A 38 2.73 -1.68 8.63
N LEU A 39 1.49 -1.47 8.17
CA LEU A 39 0.39 -0.91 8.96
C LEU A 39 -0.21 -1.90 9.96
N THR A 40 0.05 -3.21 9.80
CA THR A 40 -0.33 -4.20 10.82
C THR A 40 0.85 -4.32 11.78
N GLY A 41 0.65 -3.97 13.06
CA GLY A 41 1.64 -3.92 14.14
C GLY A 41 2.39 -5.24 14.39
N ASN A 42 3.26 -5.57 13.45
CA ASN A 42 3.87 -6.89 13.28
C ASN A 42 5.30 -6.88 13.83
N HIS A 43 5.47 -6.40 15.06
CA HIS A 43 6.79 -6.39 15.70
C HIS A 43 7.09 -7.78 16.28
N TYR A 44 8.27 -8.31 15.97
CA TYR A 44 8.80 -9.47 16.67
C TYR A 44 9.34 -8.98 18.01
N SER A 45 9.05 -9.69 19.11
CA SER A 45 9.70 -9.36 20.38
C SER A 45 11.19 -9.67 20.32
N GLU A 46 11.98 -9.01 21.17
CA GLU A 46 13.43 -9.23 21.26
C GLU A 46 13.76 -10.72 21.45
N TYR A 47 13.03 -11.40 22.33
CA TYR A 47 13.24 -12.83 22.58
C TYR A 47 12.92 -13.70 21.36
N GLN A 48 11.89 -13.35 20.59
CA GLN A 48 11.58 -14.07 19.35
C GLN A 48 12.67 -13.88 18.29
N LEU A 49 13.23 -12.67 18.20
CA LEU A 49 14.33 -12.36 17.29
C LEU A 49 15.60 -13.10 17.69
N PHE A 50 15.93 -13.09 18.99
CA PHE A 50 17.02 -13.85 19.59
C PHE A 50 16.91 -15.34 19.23
N LEU A 51 15.75 -15.96 19.49
CA LEU A 51 15.54 -17.38 19.16
C LEU A 51 15.75 -17.64 17.66
N TYR A 52 15.21 -16.78 16.80
CA TYR A 52 15.38 -16.93 15.36
C TYR A 52 16.84 -16.82 14.91
N GLN A 53 17.58 -15.82 15.39
CA GLN A 53 18.99 -15.60 15.05
C GLN A 53 19.84 -16.78 15.51
N THR A 54 19.72 -17.17 16.78
CA THR A 54 20.44 -18.31 17.36
C THR A 54 20.18 -19.61 16.59
N ILE A 55 18.92 -19.90 16.27
CA ILE A 55 18.55 -21.08 15.47
C ILE A 55 19.15 -21.00 14.06
N SER A 56 19.10 -19.82 13.42
CA SER A 56 19.62 -19.63 12.06
C SER A 56 21.13 -19.81 12.00
N GLU A 57 21.87 -19.32 12.99
CA GLU A 57 23.32 -19.54 13.10
C GLU A 57 23.67 -21.02 13.25
N HIS A 58 22.95 -21.75 14.10
CA HIS A 58 23.15 -23.19 14.24
C HIS A 58 22.84 -23.95 12.94
N ARG A 59 21.81 -23.52 12.21
CA ARG A 59 21.49 -24.07 10.88
C ARG A 59 22.55 -23.76 9.84
N GLY A 60 23.16 -22.57 9.88
CA GLY A 60 24.30 -22.21 9.04
C GLY A 60 25.52 -23.11 9.28
N LYS A 61 25.67 -23.63 10.50
CA LYS A 61 26.70 -24.63 10.88
C LYS A 61 26.32 -26.08 10.55
N GLY A 62 25.17 -26.33 9.92
CA GLY A 62 24.73 -27.68 9.52
C GLY A 62 24.07 -28.51 10.63
N ILE A 63 23.73 -27.92 11.78
CA ILE A 63 23.15 -28.64 12.92
C ILE A 63 21.69 -29.01 12.62
N THR A 64 21.25 -30.22 13.01
CA THR A 64 19.88 -30.71 12.81
C THR A 64 18.90 -30.02 13.75
N PHE A 65 17.60 -30.01 13.39
CA PHE A 65 16.58 -29.38 14.24
C PHE A 65 16.42 -30.03 15.61
N ASP A 66 16.61 -31.35 15.70
CA ASP A 66 16.58 -32.09 16.96
C ASP A 66 17.74 -31.66 17.88
N ALA A 67 18.97 -31.63 17.34
CA ALA A 67 20.14 -31.20 18.10
C ALA A 67 20.06 -29.73 18.55
N ILE A 68 19.48 -28.85 17.72
CA ILE A 68 19.22 -27.45 18.13
C ILE A 68 18.19 -27.39 19.26
N ALA A 69 17.12 -28.18 19.20
CA ALA A 69 16.11 -28.21 20.25
C ALA A 69 16.72 -28.71 21.58
N GLU A 70 17.57 -29.74 21.53
CA GLU A 70 18.30 -30.23 22.69
C GLU A 70 19.25 -29.18 23.27
N TRP A 71 20.03 -28.50 22.41
CA TRP A 71 20.92 -27.43 22.84
C TRP A 71 20.15 -26.29 23.52
N LEU A 72 19.05 -25.81 22.92
CA LEU A 72 18.21 -24.77 23.51
C LEU A 72 17.65 -25.18 24.89
N ASN A 73 17.23 -26.44 25.03
CA ASN A 73 16.75 -26.97 26.29
C ASN A 73 17.86 -27.08 27.34
N LYS A 74 19.08 -27.43 26.92
CA LYS A 74 20.26 -27.54 27.79
C LYS A 74 20.69 -26.18 28.34
N GLU A 75 20.65 -25.14 27.50
CA GLU A 75 20.90 -23.75 27.89
C GLU A 75 19.75 -23.14 28.72
N GLY A 76 18.65 -23.88 28.93
CA GLY A 76 17.52 -23.44 29.75
C GLY A 76 16.53 -22.51 29.03
N TYR A 77 16.63 -22.36 27.71
CA TYR A 77 15.66 -21.57 26.95
C TYR A 77 14.31 -22.29 26.83
N LEU A 78 13.24 -21.52 26.94
CA LEU A 78 11.87 -22.01 26.79
C LEU A 78 11.21 -21.38 25.57
N THR A 79 10.23 -22.08 25.00
CA THR A 79 9.37 -21.48 24.00
C THR A 79 8.62 -20.28 24.59
N LEU A 80 8.07 -19.40 23.74
CA LEU A 80 7.26 -18.25 24.17
C LEU A 80 6.11 -18.59 25.13
N ARG A 81 5.67 -19.85 25.14
CA ARG A 81 4.60 -20.35 26.04
C ARG A 81 5.16 -21.13 27.24
N GLY A 82 6.44 -21.00 27.55
CA GLY A 82 7.10 -21.64 28.69
C GLY A 82 7.33 -23.16 28.54
N LYS A 83 7.21 -23.73 27.34
CA LYS A 83 7.43 -25.17 27.10
C LYS A 83 8.84 -25.47 26.60
N LYS A 84 9.36 -26.67 26.87
CA LYS A 84 10.60 -27.18 26.27
C LYS A 84 10.52 -27.21 24.74
N PHE A 85 11.65 -27.01 24.09
CA PHE A 85 11.80 -27.10 22.65
C PHE A 85 11.70 -28.54 22.16
N LYS A 86 11.05 -28.68 21.00
CA LYS A 86 11.02 -29.87 20.16
C LYS A 86 11.48 -29.45 18.76
N SER A 87 11.98 -30.37 17.95
CA SER A 87 12.39 -30.07 16.57
C SER A 87 11.32 -29.35 15.75
N GLY A 88 10.04 -29.73 15.91
CA GLY A 88 8.92 -29.03 15.29
C GLY A 88 8.77 -27.55 15.69
N HIS A 89 9.15 -27.19 16.92
CA HIS A 89 9.16 -25.79 17.36
C HIS A 89 10.25 -25.01 16.63
N VAL A 90 11.46 -25.56 16.54
CA VAL A 90 12.61 -24.95 15.86
C VAL A 90 12.30 -24.71 14.38
N HIS A 91 11.82 -25.75 13.69
CA HIS A 91 11.40 -25.65 12.29
C HIS A 91 10.29 -24.58 12.09
N SER A 92 9.31 -24.54 13.00
CA SER A 92 8.23 -23.56 12.94
C SER A 92 8.71 -22.12 13.09
N ILE A 93 9.73 -21.87 13.93
CA ILE A 93 10.27 -20.51 14.13
C ILE A 93 10.87 -19.98 12.83
N ILE A 94 11.75 -20.76 12.18
CA ILE A 94 12.37 -20.38 10.90
C ILE A 94 11.30 -20.16 9.83
N LYS A 95 10.38 -21.13 9.68
CA LYS A 95 9.33 -21.07 8.65
C LYS A 95 8.44 -19.84 8.84
N LYS A 96 8.03 -19.54 10.07
CA LYS A 96 7.18 -18.38 10.37
C LYS A 96 7.89 -17.05 10.09
N LYS A 97 9.18 -16.93 10.45
CA LYS A 97 9.95 -15.73 10.14
C LYS A 97 10.05 -15.49 8.64
N ARG A 98 10.42 -16.51 7.87
CA ARG A 98 10.49 -16.43 6.40
C ARG A 98 9.16 -16.02 5.76
N ILE A 99 8.03 -16.62 6.19
CA ILE A 99 6.71 -16.25 5.67
C ILE A 99 6.37 -14.80 6.01
N LYS A 100 6.76 -14.34 7.20
CA LYS A 100 6.50 -12.97 7.63
C LYS A 100 7.32 -11.96 6.82
N ASP A 101 8.60 -12.25 6.61
CA ASP A 101 9.49 -11.38 5.82
C ASP A 101 9.02 -11.28 4.37
N ALA A 102 8.67 -12.42 3.76
CA ALA A 102 8.08 -12.45 2.42
C ALA A 102 6.75 -11.68 2.31
N LYS A 103 5.97 -11.59 3.39
CA LYS A 103 4.76 -10.76 3.43
C LYS A 103 5.08 -9.27 3.58
N LEU A 104 6.16 -8.93 4.29
CA LEU A 104 6.58 -7.55 4.52
C LEU A 104 7.22 -6.94 3.26
N GLU A 105 8.00 -7.74 2.54
CA GLU A 105 8.63 -7.38 1.26
C GLU A 105 7.63 -7.32 0.09
N LYS A 106 6.38 -7.78 0.29
CA LYS A 106 5.38 -7.78 -0.76
C LYS A 106 4.86 -6.38 -1.02
N GLU A 107 5.18 -5.87 -2.20
CA GLU A 107 4.59 -4.65 -2.74
C GLU A 107 3.15 -4.89 -3.22
N TYR A 108 2.27 -3.94 -2.91
CA TYR A 108 0.91 -3.92 -3.44
C TYR A 108 0.77 -2.69 -4.30
N SER A 109 0.24 -2.87 -5.51
CA SER A 109 -0.07 -1.76 -6.41
C SER A 109 -1.16 -0.88 -5.81
N GLU A 110 -0.95 0.42 -5.89
CA GLU A 110 -1.97 1.41 -5.56
C GLU A 110 -3.10 1.33 -6.58
N VAL A 111 -4.34 1.35 -6.09
CA VAL A 111 -5.53 1.34 -6.95
C VAL A 111 -6.28 2.63 -6.72
N TRP A 112 -6.46 3.38 -7.80
CA TRP A 112 -7.26 4.60 -7.82
C TRP A 112 -8.57 4.32 -8.57
N SER A 113 -9.70 4.72 -7.99
CA SER A 113 -11.03 4.49 -8.55
C SER A 113 -11.97 5.67 -8.29
N ASP A 114 -13.21 5.58 -8.80
CA ASP A 114 -14.32 6.48 -8.49
C ASP A 114 -14.05 7.96 -8.76
N PHE A 115 -13.26 8.27 -9.80
CA PHE A 115 -12.99 9.64 -10.21
C PHE A 115 -14.28 10.35 -10.64
N ARG A 116 -14.65 11.42 -9.94
CA ARG A 116 -15.82 12.25 -10.22
C ARG A 116 -15.47 13.72 -10.05
N LEU A 117 -16.07 14.56 -10.88
CA LEU A 117 -15.95 16.00 -10.82
C LEU A 117 -17.35 16.59 -10.67
N GLU A 118 -17.58 17.26 -9.56
CA GLU A 118 -18.86 17.87 -9.22
C GLU A 118 -18.70 19.39 -9.24
N THR A 119 -19.64 20.07 -9.89
CA THR A 119 -19.69 21.53 -9.99
C THR A 119 -20.89 22.02 -9.21
N PHE A 120 -20.70 22.96 -8.30
CA PHE A 120 -21.77 23.61 -7.57
C PHE A 120 -21.81 25.09 -7.90
N ASP A 121 -22.91 25.56 -8.50
CA ASP A 121 -23.08 26.97 -8.85
C ASP A 121 -23.48 27.79 -7.62
N LYS A 122 -22.63 28.71 -7.17
CA LYS A 122 -22.92 29.55 -5.99
C LYS A 122 -23.98 30.59 -6.26
N THR A 123 -24.36 30.85 -7.51
CA THR A 123 -25.45 31.77 -7.82
C THR A 123 -26.80 31.27 -7.27
N LEU A 124 -26.91 29.97 -6.96
CA LEU A 124 -28.08 29.35 -6.35
C LEU A 124 -28.20 29.62 -4.83
N ILE A 125 -27.11 29.95 -4.14
CA ILE A 125 -27.12 30.20 -2.68
C ILE A 125 -27.75 31.57 -2.36
N ASN A 126 -27.62 32.56 -3.25
CA ASN A 126 -28.12 33.92 -3.05
C ASN A 126 -29.57 34.11 -3.52
N GLN A 127 -30.33 33.04 -3.75
CA GLN A 127 -31.73 33.08 -4.19
C GLN A 127 -32.75 32.77 -3.08
N LEU A 128 -32.32 32.79 -1.80
CA LEU A 128 -33.18 32.68 -0.62
C LEU A 128 -33.36 34.03 0.08
#